data_AF-A0A2E0Y4Q0-F1
#
_entry.id   AF-A0A2E0Y4Q0-F1
#
_cell.length_a   1.000
_cell.length_b   1.000
_cell.length_c   1.000
_cell.angle_alpha   90.00
_cell.angle_beta   90.00
_cell.angle_gamma   90.00
#
_symmetry.space_group_name_H-M   'P 1'
#
loop_
_entity.id
_entity.type
_entity.pdbx_description
1 polymer ?
#
loop_
_entity_poly.entity_id
_entity_poly.type
_entity_poly.pdbx_seq_one_letter_code
_entity_poly.pdbx_strand_id
1 'polypeptide(L)'
;MGRAAAMTPRHLPPRSGLPAAIPSDPVLSDGRAPCIDEGGCAGQAQCRSGLQTAMALPRKSRSGDRSYSSGARSRPGGRSYGGRRRSSGVVLLSVLLVVALLAAVAWQLVGRQTLVIAQARYTFNGDQSLEYALGAEAFARQVLFEEWQAGGADKDTLLEPWAQTVPPFEIDNGFLEVQVTDMHRCFNLNSLAGGAWQQNLDRLKTLLRNRGVPEALAEAWRDWVDPDQDITGFGAEDGDYLLQQPPYRTADAPAAHVSEFRLIRGVEAEHLEALEGALCTLPSTTLAINVNTAEAPVLASLAPTASEVQMQALTEGVRDFDNVGQVTSQFPDLEAAVDALSVTSEYFRVDVRASVDGGITELSSLLRRDRSTGAIELVSRNFGRDFRTRFVVDVEEQ
;
A
#
# COMPACT_ATOMS: atom_id res chain seq x y z
N MET A 1 47.11 -15.24 -50.07
CA MET A 1 47.08 -13.77 -50.21
C MET A 1 45.64 -13.34 -50.45
N GLY A 2 44.99 -12.75 -49.46
CA GLY A 2 43.62 -12.23 -49.54
C GLY A 2 43.37 -11.38 -48.30
N ARG A 3 43.17 -10.08 -48.51
CA ARG A 3 43.32 -8.99 -47.53
C ARG A 3 42.15 -8.90 -46.55
N ALA A 4 42.48 -8.68 -45.28
CA ALA A 4 41.59 -8.22 -44.22
C ALA A 4 41.18 -6.74 -44.46
N ALA A 5 39.90 -6.43 -44.30
CA ALA A 5 39.37 -5.08 -44.32
C ALA A 5 39.25 -4.56 -42.88
N ALA A 6 39.95 -3.47 -42.59
CA ALA A 6 39.91 -2.78 -41.30
C ALA A 6 38.75 -1.77 -41.28
N MET A 7 37.85 -1.90 -40.30
CA MET A 7 36.82 -0.92 -39.97
C MET A 7 37.42 0.21 -39.13
N THR A 8 37.20 1.45 -39.57
CA THR A 8 37.60 2.69 -38.87
C THR A 8 36.39 3.24 -38.09
N PRO A 9 36.54 3.66 -36.83
CA PRO A 9 35.42 4.22 -36.06
C PRO A 9 35.15 5.68 -36.46
N ARG A 10 33.87 6.02 -36.66
CA ARG A 10 33.38 7.40 -36.87
C ARG A 10 33.25 8.13 -35.54
N HIS A 11 33.86 9.31 -35.45
CA HIS A 11 33.67 10.28 -34.37
C HIS A 11 32.25 10.88 -34.39
N LEU A 12 31.58 10.89 -33.23
CA LEU A 12 30.39 11.71 -32.95
C LEU A 12 30.80 13.09 -32.38
N PRO A 13 30.11 14.19 -32.75
CA PRO A 13 30.32 15.50 -32.14
C PRO A 13 29.58 15.64 -30.78
N PRO A 14 29.97 16.61 -29.92
CA PRO A 14 29.45 16.72 -28.56
C PRO A 14 28.02 17.29 -28.53
N ARG A 15 27.17 16.72 -27.66
CA ARG A 15 25.84 17.25 -27.31
C ARG A 15 26.00 18.50 -26.45
N SER A 16 25.50 19.63 -26.93
CA SER A 16 25.22 20.84 -26.14
C SER A 16 23.71 21.07 -26.10
N GLY A 17 23.16 21.25 -24.89
CA GLY A 17 21.77 21.65 -24.68
C GLY A 17 21.07 20.85 -23.58
N LEU A 18 21.16 21.34 -22.34
CA LEU A 18 20.21 21.02 -21.28
C LEU A 18 18.83 21.58 -21.68
N PRO A 19 17.73 20.84 -21.55
CA PRO A 19 16.40 21.44 -21.51
C PRO A 19 16.13 22.05 -20.13
N ALA A 20 15.35 23.12 -20.16
CA ALA A 20 14.99 23.97 -19.03
C ALA A 20 14.20 23.24 -17.94
N ALA A 21 14.34 23.72 -16.71
CA ALA A 21 13.55 23.34 -15.55
C ALA A 21 12.04 23.52 -15.82
N ILE A 22 11.26 22.48 -15.49
CA ILE A 22 9.80 22.52 -15.49
C ILE A 22 9.33 23.25 -14.21
N PRO A 23 8.24 24.03 -14.25
CA PRO A 23 7.76 24.78 -13.08
C PRO A 23 7.26 23.82 -12.00
N SER A 24 7.67 24.05 -10.75
CA SER A 24 7.07 23.42 -9.59
C SER A 24 5.66 23.96 -9.37
N ASP A 25 4.66 23.07 -9.40
CA ASP A 25 3.29 23.39 -9.00
C ASP A 25 3.22 23.78 -7.51
N PRO A 26 2.31 24.69 -7.14
CA PRO A 26 2.26 25.26 -5.81
C PRO A 26 1.75 24.23 -4.79
N VAL A 27 2.52 24.06 -3.71
CA VAL A 27 2.11 23.41 -2.48
C VAL A 27 0.85 24.10 -1.95
N LEU A 28 -0.28 23.40 -1.98
CA LEU A 28 -1.50 23.81 -1.30
C LEU A 28 -1.30 23.69 0.23
N SER A 29 -0.82 24.77 0.83
CA SER A 29 -0.94 25.02 2.26
C SER A 29 -2.23 25.80 2.53
N ASP A 30 -3.31 25.13 2.92
CA ASP A 30 -4.17 25.55 4.04
C ASP A 30 -5.33 24.55 4.20
N GLY A 31 -5.25 23.74 5.26
CA GLY A 31 -6.31 22.83 5.66
C GLY A 31 -6.98 23.30 6.95
N ARG A 32 -7.57 24.50 6.95
CA ARG A 32 -8.58 24.87 7.96
C ARG A 32 -9.96 24.51 7.43
N ALA A 33 -10.53 23.42 7.93
CA ALA A 33 -11.94 23.13 7.73
C ALA A 33 -12.81 24.07 8.59
N PRO A 34 -13.94 24.59 8.06
CA PRO A 34 -14.91 25.35 8.84
C PRO A 34 -15.83 24.40 9.63
N CYS A 35 -16.09 24.72 10.89
CA CYS A 35 -17.14 24.06 11.68
C CYS A 35 -18.50 24.61 11.26
N ILE A 36 -19.42 23.71 10.87
CA ILE A 36 -20.86 23.97 10.80
C ILE A 36 -21.52 23.22 11.94
N ASP A 37 -22.46 23.90 12.59
CA ASP A 37 -23.19 23.56 13.80
C ASP A 37 -24.17 22.37 13.67
N GLU A 38 -24.42 21.78 14.85
CA GLU A 38 -25.61 21.05 15.33
C GLU A 38 -25.97 19.66 14.75
N GLY A 39 -25.92 18.64 15.62
CA GLY A 39 -26.63 17.37 15.43
C GLY A 39 -25.88 16.17 16.02
N GLY A 40 -26.18 15.82 17.27
CA GLY A 40 -25.39 14.91 18.09
C GLY A 40 -25.32 13.45 17.61
N CYS A 41 -24.24 12.78 18.04
CA CYS A 41 -24.25 11.36 18.29
C CYS A 41 -23.26 11.00 19.41
N ALA A 42 -23.75 10.24 20.37
CA ALA A 42 -23.01 9.68 21.48
C ALA A 42 -22.13 8.51 21.01
N GLY A 43 -21.01 8.28 21.71
CA GLY A 43 -20.28 7.00 21.67
C GLY A 43 -18.81 7.11 21.33
N GLN A 44 -17.99 7.67 22.23
CA GLN A 44 -16.56 7.38 22.26
C GLN A 44 -16.29 6.28 23.30
N ALA A 45 -15.90 5.11 22.80
CA ALA A 45 -15.24 4.08 23.57
C ALA A 45 -13.81 4.55 23.90
N GLN A 46 -13.57 4.89 25.16
CA GLN A 46 -12.24 5.10 25.72
C GLN A 46 -11.74 3.80 26.36
N CYS A 47 -10.65 3.26 25.83
CA CYS A 47 -9.80 2.29 26.50
C CYS A 47 -9.26 2.90 27.81
N ARG A 48 -9.80 2.45 28.95
CA ARG A 48 -9.25 2.74 30.29
C ARG A 48 -8.35 1.58 30.72
N SER A 49 -7.04 1.82 30.77
CA SER A 49 -6.12 1.00 31.56
C SER A 49 -6.17 1.46 33.02
N GLY A 50 -6.78 0.63 33.88
CA GLY A 50 -6.83 0.83 35.32
C GLY A 50 -5.62 0.20 36.01
N LEU A 51 -4.92 0.98 36.83
CA LEU A 51 -4.16 0.52 37.99
C LEU A 51 -3.94 1.72 38.92
N GLN A 52 -4.89 1.95 39.83
CA GLN A 52 -4.74 2.84 40.97
C GLN A 52 -4.45 1.99 42.21
N THR A 53 -3.26 2.14 42.78
CA THR A 53 -2.94 1.60 44.11
C THR A 53 -3.12 2.72 45.14
N ALA A 54 -4.21 2.63 45.91
CA ALA A 54 -4.45 3.47 47.07
C ALA A 54 -3.83 2.83 48.32
N MET A 55 -3.03 3.58 49.08
CA MET A 55 -2.64 3.21 50.46
C MET A 55 -3.18 4.25 51.44
N ALA A 56 -4.09 3.78 52.29
CA ALA A 56 -4.75 4.52 53.36
C ALA A 56 -3.92 4.55 54.65
N LEU A 57 -3.94 5.68 55.34
CA LEU A 57 -3.40 5.86 56.69
C LEU A 57 -4.47 5.53 57.75
N PRO A 58 -4.12 4.92 58.91
CA PRO A 58 -5.04 4.81 60.02
C PRO A 58 -4.86 5.95 61.03
N ARG A 59 -6.00 6.58 61.41
CA ARG A 59 -6.18 7.38 62.63
C ARG A 59 -6.40 6.43 63.82
N LYS A 60 -5.81 6.73 64.98
CA LYS A 60 -6.28 6.20 66.27
C LYS A 60 -6.30 7.25 67.38
N SER A 61 -7.21 6.99 68.30
CA SER A 61 -7.98 7.89 69.15
C SER A 61 -7.35 8.24 70.51
N ARG A 62 -7.86 9.33 71.10
CA ARG A 62 -7.65 9.78 72.49
C ARG A 62 -8.28 8.85 73.53
N SER A 63 -7.60 8.66 74.65
CA SER A 63 -8.04 8.72 76.07
C SER A 63 -6.75 8.62 76.91
N GLY A 64 -6.47 9.34 78.00
CA GLY A 64 -7.32 10.03 78.95
C GLY A 64 -7.38 9.21 80.24
N ASP A 65 -6.35 9.28 81.12
CA ASP A 65 -6.61 9.33 82.57
C ASP A 65 -5.41 9.75 83.44
N ARG A 66 -5.76 10.39 84.56
CA ARG A 66 -4.91 11.00 85.59
C ARG A 66 -4.38 9.94 86.58
N SER A 67 -3.28 10.23 87.27
CA SER A 67 -3.21 10.26 88.76
C SER A 67 -1.81 10.56 89.31
N TYR A 68 -1.83 11.25 90.45
CA TYR A 68 -0.76 11.83 91.26
C TYR A 68 0.18 10.82 91.93
N SER A 69 1.47 11.18 92.07
CA SER A 69 2.19 10.98 93.33
C SER A 69 3.39 11.92 93.46
N SER A 70 3.41 12.63 94.59
CA SER A 70 4.43 13.54 95.11
C SER A 70 5.72 12.83 95.56
N GLY A 71 6.87 13.48 95.34
CA GLY A 71 8.14 13.17 95.99
C GLY A 71 9.08 14.37 95.92
N ALA A 72 9.59 14.81 97.07
CA ALA A 72 10.16 16.14 97.30
C ALA A 72 11.70 16.18 97.39
N ARG A 73 12.25 17.40 97.18
CA ARG A 73 13.60 17.93 97.57
C ARG A 73 14.80 17.30 96.81
N SER A 74 15.89 18.00 96.48
CA SER A 74 16.50 19.23 97.00
C SER A 74 17.63 19.75 96.09
N ARG A 75 17.80 21.08 96.13
CA ARG A 75 19.03 21.92 96.03
C ARG A 75 19.65 22.30 94.66
N PRO A 76 20.13 23.56 94.54
CA PRO A 76 20.62 24.17 93.31
C PRO A 76 22.16 24.16 93.23
N GLY A 77 22.69 24.24 92.01
CA GLY A 77 24.09 24.61 91.79
C GLY A 77 24.64 24.06 90.49
N GLY A 78 25.09 24.96 89.61
CA GLY A 78 25.92 24.59 88.46
C GLY A 78 25.58 25.34 87.20
N ARG A 79 26.10 26.57 87.07
CA ARG A 79 26.31 27.18 85.75
C ARG A 79 27.19 26.24 84.94
N SER A 80 26.74 25.89 83.73
CA SER A 80 27.59 25.37 82.68
C SER A 80 27.13 25.94 81.35
N TYR A 81 27.87 26.94 80.87
CA TYR A 81 27.85 27.35 79.47
C TYR A 81 28.52 26.20 78.69
N GLY A 82 27.71 25.33 78.10
CA GLY A 82 28.18 24.18 77.32
C GLY A 82 27.43 24.11 76.01
N GLY A 83 28.11 24.49 74.94
CA GLY A 83 27.67 24.62 73.55
C GLY A 83 26.44 23.82 73.11
N ARG A 84 25.52 24.52 72.42
CA ARG A 84 24.59 23.92 71.46
C ARG A 84 25.37 22.90 70.62
N ARG A 85 25.20 21.60 70.90
CA ARG A 85 25.57 20.56 69.92
C ARG A 85 24.56 20.68 68.79
N ARG A 86 24.99 21.45 67.79
CA ARG A 86 24.30 21.66 66.52
C ARG A 86 24.04 20.31 65.86
N SER A 87 22.86 20.22 65.29
CA SER A 87 22.28 19.15 64.49
C SER A 87 23.14 18.77 63.26
N SER A 88 24.19 17.98 63.44
CA SER A 88 25.00 17.46 62.33
C SER A 88 24.40 16.20 61.65
N GLY A 89 23.49 15.47 62.30
CA GLY A 89 22.84 14.29 61.70
C GLY A 89 21.69 14.63 60.74
N VAL A 90 20.94 15.71 61.00
CA VAL A 90 19.78 16.12 60.18
C VAL A 90 20.24 16.73 58.85
N VAL A 91 21.36 17.46 58.85
CA VAL A 91 21.92 18.08 57.63
C VAL A 91 22.32 16.99 56.63
N LEU A 92 23.00 15.93 57.07
CA LEU A 92 23.42 14.84 56.20
C LEU A 92 22.21 14.11 55.59
N LEU A 93 21.16 13.84 56.37
CA LEU A 93 19.93 13.23 55.87
C LEU A 93 19.22 14.12 54.85
N SER A 94 19.17 15.44 55.08
CA SER A 94 18.57 16.38 54.12
C SER A 94 19.35 16.44 52.80
N VAL A 95 20.69 16.44 52.85
CA VAL A 95 21.54 16.42 51.66
C VAL A 95 21.38 15.11 50.88
N LEU A 96 21.38 13.96 51.57
CA LEU A 96 21.16 12.66 50.93
C LEU A 96 19.77 12.56 50.29
N LEU A 97 18.73 13.10 50.93
CA LEU A 97 17.38 13.12 50.37
C LEU A 97 17.31 13.98 49.11
N VAL A 98 17.92 15.16 49.13
CA VAL A 98 17.99 16.05 47.95
C VAL A 98 18.75 15.37 46.82
N VAL A 99 19.92 14.77 47.10
CA VAL A 99 20.71 14.05 46.10
C VAL A 99 19.94 12.86 45.52
N ALA A 100 19.27 12.07 46.36
CA ALA A 100 18.45 10.95 45.90
C ALA A 100 17.28 11.41 45.01
N LEU A 101 16.63 12.53 45.36
CA LEU A 101 15.55 13.11 44.55
C LEU A 101 16.08 13.65 43.22
N LEU A 102 17.23 14.34 43.22
CA LEU A 102 17.88 14.81 41.99
C LEU A 102 18.27 13.64 41.09
N ALA A 103 18.83 12.57 41.65
CA ALA A 103 19.18 11.36 40.91
C ALA A 103 17.93 10.68 40.30
N ALA A 104 16.83 10.59 41.05
CA ALA A 104 15.58 10.03 40.55
C ALA A 104 14.98 10.87 39.40
N VAL A 105 15.00 12.20 39.52
CA VAL A 105 14.55 13.11 38.45
C VAL A 105 15.45 13.00 37.22
N ALA A 106 16.78 12.96 37.41
CA ALA A 106 17.73 12.80 36.31
C ALA A 106 17.52 11.47 35.56
N TRP A 107 17.33 10.36 36.29
CA TRP A 107 17.03 9.06 35.70
C TRP A 107 15.74 9.09 34.87
N GLN A 108 14.68 9.71 35.41
CA GLN A 108 13.41 9.88 34.70
C GLN A 108 13.57 10.74 33.43
N LEU A 109 14.37 11.80 33.47
CA LEU A 109 14.64 12.65 32.32
C LEU A 109 15.39 11.90 31.22
N VAL A 110 16.43 11.14 31.58
CA VAL A 110 17.20 10.33 30.63
C VAL A 110 16.30 9.29 29.96
N GLY A 111 15.48 8.57 30.74
CA GLY A 111 14.54 7.59 30.18
C GLY A 111 13.48 8.21 29.25
N ARG A 112 13.04 9.43 29.52
CA ARG A 112 12.14 10.17 28.61
C ARG A 112 12.87 10.62 27.35
N GLN A 113 14.10 11.11 27.48
CA GLN A 113 14.89 11.61 26.36
C GLN A 113 15.23 10.51 25.36
N THR A 114 15.55 9.29 25.82
CA THR A 114 15.82 8.15 24.92
C THR A 114 14.59 7.75 24.12
N LEU A 115 13.39 7.76 24.73
CA LEU A 115 12.14 7.48 24.03
C LEU A 115 11.83 8.53 22.96
N VAL A 116 11.97 9.81 23.28
CA VAL A 116 11.74 10.91 22.33
C VAL A 116 12.72 10.84 21.16
N ILE A 117 14.00 10.54 21.42
CA ILE A 117 14.99 10.35 20.36
C ILE A 117 14.63 9.15 19.48
N ALA A 118 14.21 8.04 20.07
CA ALA A 118 13.81 6.86 19.31
C ALA A 118 12.60 7.16 18.41
N GLN A 119 11.56 7.80 18.95
CA GLN A 119 10.39 8.22 18.18
C GLN A 119 10.76 9.16 17.04
N ALA A 120 11.57 10.19 17.30
CA ALA A 120 12.02 11.12 16.27
C ALA A 120 12.79 10.41 15.14
N ARG A 121 13.63 9.42 15.49
CA ARG A 121 14.34 8.59 14.49
C ARG A 121 13.38 7.75 13.66
N TYR A 122 12.41 7.08 14.27
CA TYR A 122 11.44 6.27 13.51
C TYR A 122 10.60 7.11 12.56
N THR A 123 10.14 8.28 12.99
CA THR A 123 9.41 9.21 12.11
C THR A 123 10.30 9.68 10.96
N PHE A 124 11.52 10.14 11.26
CA PHE A 124 12.45 10.61 10.23
C PHE A 124 12.80 9.52 9.20
N ASN A 125 13.10 8.30 9.65
CA ASN A 125 13.43 7.19 8.75
C ASN A 125 12.21 6.76 7.92
N GLY A 126 11.01 6.83 8.50
CA GLY A 126 9.75 6.58 7.79
C GLY A 126 9.49 7.61 6.69
N ASP A 127 9.62 8.90 7.01
CA ASP A 127 9.47 9.99 6.05
C ASP A 127 10.50 9.87 4.92
N GLN A 128 11.76 9.56 5.26
CA GLN A 128 12.81 9.37 4.27
C GLN A 128 12.50 8.19 3.33
N SER A 129 12.11 7.04 3.88
CA SER A 129 11.70 5.86 3.10
C SER A 129 10.53 6.17 2.16
N LEU A 130 9.56 6.96 2.62
CA LEU A 130 8.44 7.42 1.80
C LEU A 130 8.90 8.30 0.63
N GLU A 131 9.77 9.28 0.86
CA GLU A 131 10.29 10.14 -0.22
C GLU A 131 11.06 9.33 -1.28
N TYR A 132 11.83 8.32 -0.87
CA TYR A 132 12.45 7.39 -1.83
C TYR A 132 11.41 6.60 -2.62
N ALA A 133 10.33 6.12 -1.98
CA ALA A 133 9.27 5.40 -2.68
C ALA A 133 8.56 6.29 -3.71
N LEU A 134 8.29 7.55 -3.36
CA LEU A 134 7.70 8.55 -4.28
C LEU A 134 8.66 8.89 -5.43
N GLY A 135 9.96 8.99 -5.15
CA GLY A 135 10.99 9.17 -6.18
C GLY A 135 11.05 8.00 -7.17
N ALA A 136 10.89 6.77 -6.67
CA ALA A 136 10.80 5.57 -7.51
C ALA A 136 9.55 5.57 -8.41
N GLU A 137 8.39 5.96 -7.88
CA GLU A 137 7.18 6.14 -8.69
C GLU A 137 7.41 7.18 -9.80
N ALA A 138 8.01 8.32 -9.47
CA ALA A 138 8.32 9.37 -10.45
C ALA A 138 9.30 8.87 -11.52
N PHE A 139 10.31 8.08 -11.14
CA PHE A 139 11.23 7.45 -12.08
C PHE A 139 10.52 6.47 -13.01
N ALA A 140 9.65 5.60 -12.49
CA ALA A 140 8.86 4.67 -13.31
C ALA A 140 7.96 5.40 -14.32
N ARG A 141 7.36 6.54 -13.92
CA ARG A 141 6.59 7.41 -14.81
C ARG A 141 7.46 7.95 -15.96
N GLN A 142 8.68 8.37 -15.66
CA GLN A 142 9.62 8.85 -16.68
C GLN A 142 10.00 7.73 -17.67
N VAL A 143 10.28 6.53 -17.17
CA VAL A 143 10.60 5.36 -18.02
C VAL A 143 9.44 5.05 -18.97
N LEU A 144 8.21 4.99 -18.47
CA LEU A 144 7.02 4.75 -19.30
C LEU A 144 6.80 5.84 -20.36
N PHE A 145 7.10 7.10 -20.03
CA PHE A 145 6.97 8.22 -20.95
C PHE A 145 8.06 8.20 -22.03
N GLU A 146 9.30 7.92 -21.67
CA GLU A 146 10.42 7.80 -22.61
C GLU A 146 10.22 6.64 -23.58
N GLU A 147 9.71 5.50 -23.11
CA GLU A 147 9.40 4.35 -23.98
C GLU A 147 8.33 4.72 -25.00
N TRP A 148 7.26 5.38 -24.57
CA TRP A 148 6.21 5.86 -25.47
C TRP A 148 6.77 6.79 -26.57
N GLN A 149 7.68 7.71 -26.21
CA GLN A 149 8.33 8.60 -27.18
C GLN A 149 9.27 7.86 -28.14
N ALA A 150 9.90 6.78 -27.69
CA ALA A 150 10.87 6.00 -28.46
C ALA A 150 10.23 5.03 -29.47
N GLY A 151 8.90 4.97 -29.54
CA GLY A 151 8.16 4.08 -30.45
C GLY A 151 7.18 3.14 -29.75
N GLY A 152 7.14 3.10 -28.42
CA GLY A 152 6.17 2.33 -27.61
C GLY A 152 4.73 2.84 -27.66
N ALA A 153 4.41 3.73 -28.60
CA ALA A 153 3.03 4.15 -28.84
C ALA A 153 2.19 3.04 -29.51
N ASP A 154 2.82 2.18 -30.31
CA ASP A 154 2.09 1.25 -31.18
C ASP A 154 1.78 -0.10 -30.53
N LYS A 155 2.59 -0.53 -29.56
CA LYS A 155 2.39 -1.76 -28.77
C LYS A 155 3.09 -1.65 -27.42
N ASP A 156 2.63 -2.43 -26.45
CA ASP A 156 3.29 -2.61 -25.16
C ASP A 156 3.53 -4.10 -24.92
N THR A 157 4.75 -4.48 -24.55
CA THR A 157 5.19 -5.89 -24.47
C THR A 157 6.06 -6.15 -23.25
N LEU A 158 6.22 -7.43 -22.89
CA LEU A 158 7.14 -7.83 -21.82
C LEU A 158 8.62 -7.78 -22.23
N LEU A 159 8.94 -7.36 -23.46
CA LEU A 159 10.31 -7.15 -23.95
C LEU A 159 10.80 -5.73 -23.69
N GLU A 160 9.89 -4.82 -23.36
CA GLU A 160 10.23 -3.41 -23.13
C GLU A 160 10.95 -3.21 -21.80
N PRO A 161 11.79 -2.16 -21.66
CA PRO A 161 12.58 -1.91 -20.47
C PRO A 161 11.76 -1.80 -19.18
N TRP A 162 10.55 -1.21 -19.23
CA TRP A 162 9.69 -1.06 -18.05
C TRP A 162 9.23 -2.41 -17.48
N ALA A 163 9.11 -3.44 -18.33
CA ALA A 163 8.62 -4.75 -17.92
C ALA A 163 9.72 -5.66 -17.36
N GLN A 164 11.00 -5.30 -17.57
CA GLN A 164 12.12 -6.10 -17.14
C GLN A 164 12.26 -6.07 -15.61
N THR A 165 12.60 -7.22 -15.03
CA THR A 165 12.94 -7.29 -13.61
C THR A 165 14.33 -6.72 -13.41
N VAL A 166 14.43 -5.62 -12.66
CA VAL A 166 15.71 -5.00 -12.31
C VAL A 166 16.12 -5.42 -10.90
N PRO A 167 17.43 -5.59 -10.63
CA PRO A 167 17.92 -5.85 -9.29
C PRO A 167 17.62 -4.66 -8.36
N PRO A 168 17.51 -4.89 -7.03
CA PRO A 168 17.38 -3.80 -6.07
C PRO A 168 18.48 -2.76 -6.25
N PHE A 169 18.08 -1.48 -6.34
CA PHE A 169 19.00 -0.36 -6.46
C PHE A 169 19.52 0.06 -5.09
N GLU A 170 20.83 0.21 -4.95
CA GLU A 170 21.45 0.71 -3.72
C GLU A 170 21.20 2.22 -3.57
N ILE A 171 20.66 2.61 -2.42
CA ILE A 171 20.49 4.00 -2.00
C ILE A 171 21.27 4.24 -0.70
N ASP A 172 21.36 5.50 -0.29
CA ASP A 172 22.02 5.85 0.97
C ASP A 172 21.39 5.07 2.13
N ASN A 173 22.20 4.18 2.73
CA ASN A 173 21.82 3.30 3.84
C ASN A 173 20.59 2.40 3.55
N GLY A 174 20.41 1.97 2.30
CA GLY A 174 19.19 1.28 1.93
C GLY A 174 19.16 0.64 0.56
N PHE A 175 17.99 0.09 0.24
CA PHE A 175 17.70 -0.50 -1.07
C PHE A 175 16.32 -0.05 -1.56
N LEU A 176 16.19 0.04 -2.87
CA LEU A 176 14.96 0.41 -3.57
C LEU A 176 14.65 -0.64 -4.62
N GLU A 177 13.45 -1.23 -4.56
CA GLU A 177 12.93 -2.13 -5.57
C GLU A 177 11.72 -1.49 -6.26
N VAL A 178 11.67 -1.59 -7.58
CA VAL A 178 10.56 -1.06 -8.40
C VAL A 178 10.17 -2.12 -9.42
N GLN A 179 8.87 -2.36 -9.55
CA GLN A 179 8.30 -3.24 -10.55
C GLN A 179 7.14 -2.54 -11.24
N VAL A 180 7.13 -2.58 -12.58
CA VAL A 180 6.01 -2.07 -13.37
C VAL A 180 5.24 -3.24 -13.96
N THR A 181 3.91 -3.17 -13.90
CA THR A 181 3.01 -4.19 -14.41
C THR A 181 1.94 -3.55 -15.28
N ASP A 182 1.78 -4.06 -16.49
CA ASP A 182 0.66 -3.71 -17.35
C ASP A 182 -0.67 -4.17 -16.73
N MET A 183 -1.64 -3.27 -16.61
CA MET A 183 -2.95 -3.57 -16.03
C MET A 183 -4.03 -3.89 -17.08
N HIS A 184 -3.71 -3.86 -18.38
CA HIS A 184 -4.55 -4.48 -19.43
C HIS A 184 -4.30 -5.99 -19.54
N ARG A 185 -3.45 -6.57 -18.68
CA ARG A 185 -3.16 -8.01 -18.69
C ARG A 185 -4.22 -8.85 -17.97
N CYS A 186 -5.10 -8.21 -17.22
CA CYS A 186 -6.13 -8.81 -16.36
C CYS A 186 -7.53 -8.47 -16.88
N PHE A 187 -8.51 -9.30 -16.52
CA PHE A 187 -9.91 -9.05 -16.83
C PHE A 187 -10.42 -7.85 -16.02
N ASN A 188 -10.74 -6.75 -16.72
CA ASN A 188 -11.31 -5.56 -16.10
C ASN A 188 -12.77 -5.79 -15.73
N LEU A 189 -13.02 -5.97 -14.43
CA LEU A 189 -14.32 -6.18 -13.84
C LEU A 189 -15.31 -5.02 -14.11
N ASN A 190 -14.82 -3.78 -14.25
CA ASN A 190 -15.67 -2.63 -14.57
C ASN A 190 -16.19 -2.65 -16.02
N SER A 191 -15.69 -3.56 -16.86
CA SER A 191 -16.22 -3.76 -18.22
C SER A 191 -17.67 -4.28 -18.24
N LEU A 192 -18.14 -4.83 -17.11
CA LEU A 192 -19.54 -5.22 -16.96
C LEU A 192 -20.46 -4.03 -16.73
N ALA A 193 -19.98 -2.82 -16.42
CA ALA A 193 -20.81 -1.60 -16.40
C ALA A 193 -21.00 -0.97 -17.81
N GLY A 194 -20.28 -1.47 -18.81
CA GLY A 194 -20.25 -0.91 -20.17
C GLY A 194 -21.35 -1.43 -21.10
N GLY A 195 -21.36 -0.94 -22.35
CA GLY A 195 -22.37 -1.33 -23.35
C GLY A 195 -22.23 -2.76 -23.90
N ALA A 196 -21.05 -3.38 -23.78
CA ALA A 196 -20.77 -4.76 -24.21
C ALA A 196 -20.83 -5.77 -23.05
N TRP A 197 -21.60 -5.45 -22.01
CA TRP A 197 -21.59 -6.22 -20.76
C TRP A 197 -22.02 -7.66 -20.94
N GLN A 198 -22.92 -8.00 -21.89
CA GLN A 198 -23.36 -9.38 -22.10
C GLN A 198 -22.21 -10.27 -22.56
N GLN A 199 -21.43 -9.82 -23.56
CA GLN A 199 -20.27 -10.57 -24.03
C GLN A 199 -19.22 -10.67 -22.92
N ASN A 200 -19.01 -9.60 -22.16
CA ASN A 200 -18.06 -9.57 -21.05
C ASN A 200 -18.52 -10.45 -19.87
N LEU A 201 -19.83 -10.58 -19.63
CA LEU A 201 -20.39 -11.47 -18.64
C LEU A 201 -20.09 -12.93 -19.00
N ASP A 202 -20.28 -13.33 -20.26
CA ASP A 202 -19.96 -14.69 -20.72
C ASP A 202 -18.46 -15.00 -20.63
N ARG A 203 -17.59 -14.02 -20.92
CA ARG A 203 -16.14 -14.13 -20.73
C ARG A 203 -15.77 -14.28 -19.26
N LEU A 204 -16.35 -13.46 -18.38
CA LEU A 204 -16.12 -13.56 -16.94
C LEU A 204 -16.59 -14.92 -16.40
N LYS A 205 -17.79 -15.38 -16.78
CA LYS A 205 -18.28 -16.73 -16.44
C LYS A 205 -17.32 -17.83 -16.88
N THR A 206 -16.76 -17.71 -18.09
CA THR A 206 -15.75 -18.64 -18.58
C THR A 206 -14.48 -18.61 -17.73
N LEU A 207 -13.98 -17.42 -17.36
CA LEU A 207 -12.85 -17.29 -16.44
C LEU A 207 -13.15 -17.95 -15.09
N LEU A 208 -14.29 -17.62 -14.47
CA LEU A 208 -14.68 -18.17 -13.17
C LEU A 208 -14.77 -19.70 -13.22
N ARG A 209 -15.44 -20.27 -14.23
CA ARG A 209 -15.55 -21.72 -14.43
C ARG A 209 -14.18 -22.39 -14.53
N ASN A 210 -13.28 -21.84 -15.35
CA ASN A 210 -11.94 -22.40 -15.55
C ASN A 210 -11.10 -22.37 -14.26
N ARG A 211 -11.38 -21.41 -13.37
CA ARG A 211 -10.73 -21.27 -12.06
C ARG A 211 -11.47 -22.00 -10.93
N GLY A 212 -12.51 -22.76 -11.23
CA GLY A 212 -13.30 -23.49 -10.24
C GLY A 212 -14.14 -22.59 -9.33
N VAL A 213 -14.41 -21.36 -9.76
CA VAL A 213 -15.22 -20.36 -9.05
C VAL A 213 -16.65 -20.37 -9.59
N PRO A 214 -17.70 -20.27 -8.75
CA PRO A 214 -19.09 -20.27 -9.20
C PRO A 214 -19.41 -19.16 -10.22
N GLU A 215 -19.95 -19.54 -11.38
CA GLU A 215 -20.28 -18.60 -12.47
C GLU A 215 -21.33 -17.53 -12.07
N ALA A 216 -22.19 -17.83 -11.10
CA ALA A 216 -23.20 -16.90 -10.57
C ALA A 216 -22.59 -15.62 -9.97
N LEU A 217 -21.32 -15.67 -9.54
CA LEU A 217 -20.62 -14.49 -9.03
C LEU A 217 -20.38 -13.43 -10.11
N ALA A 218 -20.38 -13.81 -11.40
CA ALA A 218 -20.29 -12.86 -12.50
C ALA A 218 -21.56 -12.00 -12.62
N GLU A 219 -22.73 -12.60 -12.38
CA GLU A 219 -24.03 -11.91 -12.39
C GLU A 219 -24.18 -11.01 -11.16
N ALA A 220 -23.78 -11.50 -9.98
CA ALA A 220 -23.76 -10.67 -8.78
C ALA A 220 -22.76 -9.50 -8.87
N TRP A 221 -21.66 -9.66 -9.63
CA TRP A 221 -20.76 -8.56 -9.92
C TRP A 221 -21.33 -7.57 -10.93
N ARG A 222 -22.12 -8.03 -11.91
CA ARG A 222 -22.83 -7.15 -12.85
C ARG A 222 -23.74 -6.18 -12.09
N ASP A 223 -24.60 -6.72 -11.22
CA ASP A 223 -25.51 -5.94 -10.37
C ASP A 223 -24.76 -5.06 -9.34
N TRP A 224 -23.50 -5.38 -9.03
CA TRP A 224 -22.70 -4.52 -8.15
C TRP A 224 -22.26 -3.21 -8.82
N VAL A 225 -22.05 -3.22 -10.13
CA VAL A 225 -21.39 -2.12 -10.87
C VAL A 225 -22.29 -1.37 -11.83
N ASP A 226 -23.46 -1.90 -12.18
CA ASP A 226 -24.42 -1.21 -13.02
C ASP A 226 -25.31 -0.25 -12.19
N PRO A 227 -25.88 0.79 -12.82
CA PRO A 227 -26.47 1.90 -12.06
C PRO A 227 -27.95 1.70 -11.70
N ASP A 228 -28.52 0.53 -12.00
CA ASP A 228 -29.92 0.24 -11.72
C ASP A 228 -30.06 -0.64 -10.47
N GLN A 229 -31.22 -1.27 -10.29
CA GLN A 229 -31.52 -2.11 -9.12
C GLN A 229 -32.25 -3.39 -9.58
N ASP A 230 -32.13 -3.72 -10.87
CA ASP A 230 -32.76 -4.88 -11.47
C ASP A 230 -31.82 -6.08 -11.38
N ILE A 231 -32.23 -7.12 -10.66
CA ILE A 231 -31.40 -8.31 -10.45
C ILE A 231 -31.17 -9.07 -11.77
N THR A 232 -29.90 -9.26 -12.14
CA THR A 232 -29.49 -10.04 -13.31
C THR A 232 -29.36 -11.52 -12.94
N GLY A 233 -30.19 -12.41 -13.48
CA GLY A 233 -29.99 -13.87 -13.33
C GLY A 233 -29.99 -14.33 -11.86
N PHE A 234 -28.85 -14.86 -11.37
CA PHE A 234 -28.61 -15.21 -9.97
C PHE A 234 -27.84 -14.12 -9.19
N GLY A 235 -27.87 -12.88 -9.69
CA GLY A 235 -27.26 -11.71 -9.07
C GLY A 235 -27.96 -11.27 -7.79
N ALA A 236 -27.60 -10.08 -7.31
CA ALA A 236 -28.01 -9.56 -6.02
C ALA A 236 -27.91 -8.04 -6.00
N GLU A 237 -28.89 -7.40 -5.37
CA GLU A 237 -29.03 -5.94 -5.27
C GLU A 237 -29.15 -5.49 -3.81
N ASP A 238 -29.45 -4.21 -3.56
CA ASP A 238 -29.59 -3.66 -2.20
C ASP A 238 -30.46 -4.52 -1.27
N GLY A 239 -31.56 -5.08 -1.80
CA GLY A 239 -32.45 -5.95 -1.04
C GLY A 239 -31.74 -7.17 -0.42
N ASP A 240 -30.74 -7.72 -1.11
CA ASP A 240 -29.94 -8.85 -0.66
C ASP A 240 -28.81 -8.41 0.29
N TYR A 241 -28.13 -7.31 -0.01
CA TYR A 241 -26.98 -6.84 0.78
C TYR A 241 -27.38 -6.18 2.11
N LEU A 242 -28.57 -5.58 2.20
CA LEU A 242 -29.11 -5.04 3.45
C LEU A 242 -29.46 -6.13 4.49
N LEU A 243 -29.50 -7.40 4.06
CA LEU A 243 -29.71 -8.55 4.95
C LEU A 243 -28.39 -9.12 5.50
N GLN A 244 -27.23 -8.65 5.02
CA GLN A 244 -25.91 -9.07 5.49
C GLN A 244 -25.57 -8.52 6.88
N GLN A 245 -24.48 -9.03 7.47
CA GLN A 245 -23.95 -8.57 8.76
C GLN A 245 -22.46 -8.22 8.62
N PRO A 246 -22.08 -6.92 8.66
CA PRO A 246 -22.96 -5.75 8.73
C PRO A 246 -23.80 -5.57 7.45
N PRO A 247 -24.95 -4.87 7.50
CA PRO A 247 -25.72 -4.55 6.30
C PRO A 247 -25.04 -3.44 5.49
N TYR A 248 -25.08 -3.56 4.17
CA TYR A 248 -24.57 -2.57 3.22
C TYR A 248 -25.43 -2.57 1.95
N ARG A 249 -25.08 -1.71 0.99
CA ARG A 249 -25.74 -1.54 -0.31
C ARG A 249 -24.78 -1.93 -1.43
N THR A 250 -25.31 -2.21 -2.61
CA THR A 250 -24.50 -2.25 -3.84
C THR A 250 -23.82 -0.91 -4.07
N ALA A 251 -22.76 -0.91 -4.88
CA ALA A 251 -22.06 0.33 -5.20
C ALA A 251 -22.80 1.14 -6.27
N ASP A 252 -23.56 0.48 -7.14
CA ASP A 252 -24.26 1.00 -8.32
C ASP A 252 -23.35 1.86 -9.21
N ALA A 253 -22.06 1.51 -9.23
CA ALA A 253 -21.01 2.28 -9.85
C ALA A 253 -19.80 1.40 -10.18
N PRO A 254 -18.98 1.78 -11.17
CA PRO A 254 -17.70 1.13 -11.41
C PRO A 254 -16.85 1.08 -10.13
N ALA A 255 -16.37 -0.10 -9.80
CA ALA A 255 -15.57 -0.34 -8.60
C ALA A 255 -14.25 0.43 -8.65
N ALA A 256 -13.87 1.01 -7.51
CA ALA A 256 -12.61 1.72 -7.34
C ALA A 256 -11.43 0.75 -7.14
N HIS A 257 -11.69 -0.43 -6.56
CA HIS A 257 -10.66 -1.42 -6.29
C HIS A 257 -11.18 -2.85 -6.37
N VAL A 258 -10.33 -3.78 -6.85
CA VAL A 258 -10.67 -5.21 -7.00
C VAL A 258 -11.08 -5.89 -5.69
N SER A 259 -10.67 -5.34 -4.53
CA SER A 259 -11.08 -5.86 -3.23
C SER A 259 -12.58 -5.76 -2.98
N GLU A 260 -13.31 -4.89 -3.69
CA GLU A 260 -14.77 -4.84 -3.62
C GLU A 260 -15.41 -6.16 -4.04
N PHE A 261 -14.75 -6.97 -4.87
CA PHE A 261 -15.22 -8.31 -5.22
C PHE A 261 -15.43 -9.20 -3.98
N ARG A 262 -14.70 -8.95 -2.87
CA ARG A 262 -14.89 -9.65 -1.58
C ARG A 262 -16.26 -9.37 -0.94
N LEU A 263 -16.89 -8.25 -1.26
CA LEU A 263 -18.19 -7.83 -0.75
C LEU A 263 -19.34 -8.54 -1.46
N ILE A 264 -19.08 -9.16 -2.61
CA ILE A 264 -20.09 -9.95 -3.32
C ILE A 264 -20.46 -11.16 -2.48
N ARG A 265 -21.77 -11.35 -2.32
CA ARG A 265 -22.33 -12.46 -1.55
C ARG A 265 -21.89 -13.80 -2.16
N GLY A 266 -21.34 -14.68 -1.34
CA GLY A 266 -20.85 -16.00 -1.78
C GLY A 266 -19.40 -16.00 -2.29
N VAL A 267 -18.70 -14.86 -2.24
CA VAL A 267 -17.23 -14.83 -2.43
C VAL A 267 -16.54 -15.28 -1.15
N GLU A 268 -15.75 -16.34 -1.27
CA GLU A 268 -14.92 -16.92 -0.22
C GLU A 268 -13.43 -16.66 -0.51
N ALA A 269 -12.57 -16.92 0.48
CA ALA A 269 -11.13 -16.64 0.36
C ALA A 269 -10.47 -17.45 -0.76
N GLU A 270 -10.89 -18.70 -0.94
CA GLU A 270 -10.38 -19.61 -1.96
C GLU A 270 -10.72 -19.13 -3.37
N HIS A 271 -11.87 -18.45 -3.55
CA HIS A 271 -12.23 -17.85 -4.83
C HIS A 271 -11.27 -16.70 -5.17
N LEU A 272 -10.91 -15.87 -4.19
CA LEU A 272 -9.97 -14.77 -4.39
C LEU A 272 -8.57 -15.25 -4.71
N GLU A 273 -8.11 -16.30 -4.02
CA GLU A 273 -6.83 -16.95 -4.30
C GLU A 273 -6.80 -17.55 -5.71
N ALA A 274 -7.88 -18.23 -6.11
CA ALA A 274 -8.00 -18.79 -7.45
C ALA A 274 -7.98 -17.70 -8.55
N LEU A 275 -8.42 -16.48 -8.25
CA LEU A 275 -8.51 -15.37 -9.21
C LEU A 275 -7.36 -14.35 -9.09
N GLU A 276 -6.37 -14.62 -8.24
CA GLU A 276 -5.23 -13.72 -8.02
C GLU A 276 -4.52 -13.42 -9.35
N GLY A 277 -4.31 -12.13 -9.63
CA GLY A 277 -3.66 -11.67 -10.86
C GLY A 277 -4.52 -11.70 -12.12
N ALA A 278 -5.60 -12.49 -12.15
CA ALA A 278 -6.49 -12.60 -13.30
C ALA A 278 -7.53 -11.47 -13.37
N LEU A 279 -7.92 -10.88 -12.25
CA LEU A 279 -8.92 -9.80 -12.17
C LEU A 279 -8.30 -8.45 -11.83
N CYS A 280 -8.91 -7.39 -12.33
CA CYS A 280 -8.63 -6.02 -11.93
C CYS A 280 -9.83 -5.10 -12.11
N THR A 281 -9.72 -3.89 -11.58
CA THR A 281 -10.69 -2.80 -11.75
C THR A 281 -9.96 -1.61 -12.31
N LEU A 282 -10.29 -1.22 -13.54
CA LEU A 282 -9.74 -0.02 -14.18
C LEU A 282 -10.81 1.08 -14.22
N PRO A 283 -10.42 2.37 -14.20
CA PRO A 283 -11.31 3.50 -14.50
C PRO A 283 -11.78 3.57 -15.97
N SER A 284 -12.28 2.44 -16.49
CA SER A 284 -12.79 2.26 -17.83
C SER A 284 -13.85 1.16 -17.81
N THR A 285 -14.90 1.34 -18.62
CA THR A 285 -15.95 0.33 -18.82
C THR A 285 -15.74 -0.49 -20.10
N THR A 286 -14.59 -0.32 -20.76
CA THR A 286 -14.20 -1.11 -21.92
C THR A 286 -13.32 -2.27 -21.48
N LEU A 287 -13.56 -3.45 -22.04
CA LEU A 287 -12.65 -4.59 -21.92
C LEU A 287 -11.62 -4.49 -23.06
N ALA A 288 -10.34 -4.38 -22.71
CA ALA A 288 -9.24 -4.37 -23.66
C ALA A 288 -8.05 -5.11 -23.04
N ILE A 289 -7.86 -6.37 -23.43
CA ILE A 289 -6.83 -7.26 -22.90
C ILE A 289 -5.59 -7.18 -23.78
N ASN A 290 -4.47 -6.73 -23.21
CA ASN A 290 -3.20 -6.72 -23.93
C ASN A 290 -2.64 -8.15 -24.05
N VAL A 291 -2.73 -8.73 -25.23
CA VAL A 291 -2.28 -10.10 -25.49
C VAL A 291 -0.76 -10.26 -25.43
N ASN A 292 0.02 -9.18 -25.50
CA ASN A 292 1.47 -9.26 -25.32
C ASN A 292 1.87 -9.46 -23.85
N THR A 293 0.96 -9.19 -22.90
CA THR A 293 1.26 -9.21 -21.46
C THR A 293 0.31 -10.10 -20.66
N ALA A 294 -0.91 -10.38 -21.12
CA ALA A 294 -1.90 -11.19 -20.41
C ALA A 294 -1.44 -12.61 -20.10
N GLU A 295 -1.97 -13.20 -19.03
CA GLU A 295 -1.66 -14.59 -18.67
C GLU A 295 -2.70 -15.56 -19.24
N ALA A 296 -2.35 -16.85 -19.31
CA ALA A 296 -3.14 -17.87 -19.97
C ALA A 296 -4.59 -17.96 -19.46
N PRO A 297 -4.90 -17.85 -18.16
CA PRO A 297 -6.28 -17.90 -17.68
C PRO A 297 -7.16 -16.80 -18.25
N VAL A 298 -6.61 -15.57 -18.35
CA VAL A 298 -7.34 -14.40 -18.88
C VAL A 298 -7.58 -14.57 -20.37
N LEU A 299 -6.58 -15.03 -21.12
CA LEU A 299 -6.74 -15.28 -22.55
C LEU A 299 -7.70 -16.43 -22.86
N ALA A 300 -7.69 -17.49 -22.03
CA ALA A 300 -8.64 -18.59 -22.14
C ALA A 300 -10.08 -18.15 -21.90
N SER A 301 -10.31 -17.09 -21.10
CA SER A 301 -11.64 -16.51 -20.92
C SER A 301 -12.22 -15.86 -22.18
N LEU A 302 -11.36 -15.47 -23.13
CA LEU A 302 -11.73 -14.85 -24.39
C LEU A 302 -12.01 -15.87 -25.50
N ALA A 303 -11.50 -17.10 -25.35
CA ALA A 303 -11.59 -18.16 -26.34
C ALA A 303 -12.51 -19.29 -25.83
N PRO A 304 -13.83 -19.21 -26.02
CA PRO A 304 -14.77 -20.16 -25.44
C PRO A 304 -14.56 -21.62 -25.91
N THR A 305 -13.85 -21.82 -27.02
CA THR A 305 -13.52 -23.13 -27.58
C THR A 305 -12.11 -23.62 -27.23
N ALA A 306 -11.25 -22.76 -26.66
CA ALA A 306 -9.87 -23.13 -26.34
C ALA A 306 -9.72 -23.49 -24.85
N SER A 307 -8.89 -24.49 -24.59
CA SER A 307 -8.43 -24.82 -23.24
C SER A 307 -7.36 -23.83 -22.76
N GLU A 308 -7.26 -23.66 -21.44
CA GLU A 308 -6.17 -22.89 -20.81
C GLU A 308 -4.79 -23.42 -21.21
N VAL A 309 -4.66 -24.73 -21.43
CA VAL A 309 -3.41 -25.36 -21.91
C VAL A 309 -2.99 -24.84 -23.29
N GLN A 310 -3.94 -24.56 -24.19
CA GLN A 310 -3.61 -23.97 -25.49
C GLN A 310 -3.12 -22.53 -25.34
N MET A 311 -3.72 -21.76 -24.43
CA MET A 311 -3.28 -20.39 -24.14
C MET A 311 -1.96 -20.34 -23.37
N GLN A 312 -1.64 -21.38 -22.60
CA GLN A 312 -0.36 -21.52 -21.94
C GLN A 312 0.80 -21.50 -22.94
N ALA A 313 0.68 -22.25 -24.05
CA ALA A 313 1.69 -22.29 -25.10
C ALA A 313 1.94 -20.91 -25.75
N LEU A 314 0.88 -20.08 -25.89
CA LEU A 314 1.03 -18.69 -26.34
C LEU A 314 1.83 -17.88 -25.32
N THR A 315 1.53 -18.00 -24.03
CA THR A 315 2.17 -17.18 -22.99
C THR A 315 3.62 -17.58 -22.67
N GLU A 316 4.00 -18.84 -22.95
CA GLU A 316 5.38 -19.32 -22.83
C GLU A 316 6.25 -18.86 -24.02
N GLY A 317 5.64 -18.49 -25.14
CA GLY A 317 6.32 -17.94 -26.29
C GLY A 317 6.73 -16.48 -26.10
N VAL A 318 7.66 -16.02 -26.96
CA VAL A 318 7.94 -14.58 -27.10
C VAL A 318 6.74 -13.91 -27.77
N ARG A 319 6.18 -12.90 -27.11
CA ARG A 319 5.01 -12.15 -27.60
C ARG A 319 5.40 -10.73 -27.95
N ASP A 320 5.29 -10.41 -29.23
CA ASP A 320 5.65 -9.10 -29.80
C ASP A 320 4.70 -8.73 -30.95
N PHE A 321 3.40 -8.93 -30.75
CA PHE A 321 2.38 -8.67 -31.77
C PHE A 321 2.20 -7.17 -32.00
N ASP A 322 2.23 -6.75 -33.26
CA ASP A 322 2.06 -5.34 -33.65
C ASP A 322 0.60 -4.91 -33.73
N ASN A 323 -0.32 -5.86 -33.88
CA ASN A 323 -1.76 -5.60 -33.96
C ASN A 323 -2.57 -6.88 -33.72
N VAL A 324 -3.85 -6.71 -33.39
CA VAL A 324 -4.79 -7.81 -33.14
C VAL A 324 -4.96 -8.74 -34.35
N GLY A 325 -4.81 -8.26 -35.58
CA GLY A 325 -4.90 -9.09 -36.78
C GLY A 325 -3.79 -10.14 -36.88
N GLN A 326 -2.57 -9.81 -36.45
CA GLN A 326 -1.48 -10.79 -36.34
C GLN A 326 -1.79 -11.87 -35.30
N VAL A 327 -2.41 -11.47 -34.19
CA VAL A 327 -2.78 -12.37 -33.09
C VAL A 327 -3.78 -13.40 -33.58
N THR A 328 -4.88 -12.97 -34.20
CA THR A 328 -5.94 -13.89 -34.67
C THR A 328 -5.50 -14.74 -35.87
N SER A 329 -4.56 -14.25 -36.68
CA SER A 329 -3.95 -15.06 -37.75
C SER A 329 -3.12 -16.23 -37.23
N GLN A 330 -2.43 -16.04 -36.09
CA GLN A 330 -1.61 -17.07 -35.46
C GLN A 330 -2.41 -17.94 -34.48
N PHE A 331 -3.41 -17.35 -33.83
CA PHE A 331 -4.28 -17.97 -32.83
C PHE A 331 -5.76 -17.74 -33.19
N PRO A 332 -6.32 -18.51 -34.15
CA PRO A 332 -7.70 -18.32 -34.62
C PRO A 332 -8.78 -18.47 -33.55
N ASP A 333 -8.50 -19.20 -32.46
CA ASP A 333 -9.43 -19.34 -31.33
C ASP A 333 -9.77 -18.00 -30.66
N LEU A 334 -8.93 -16.96 -30.84
CA LEU A 334 -9.15 -15.61 -30.34
C LEU A 334 -9.92 -14.70 -31.31
N GLU A 335 -10.27 -15.18 -32.51
CA GLU A 335 -10.96 -14.38 -33.54
C GLU A 335 -12.33 -13.87 -33.07
N ALA A 336 -13.03 -14.67 -32.26
CA ALA A 336 -14.32 -14.28 -31.69
C ALA A 336 -14.24 -13.17 -30.63
N ALA A 337 -13.03 -12.80 -30.19
CA ALA A 337 -12.81 -11.82 -29.13
C ALA A 337 -11.98 -10.60 -29.58
N VAL A 338 -11.92 -10.32 -30.88
CA VAL A 338 -11.24 -9.14 -31.44
C VAL A 338 -11.69 -7.83 -30.79
N ASP A 339 -12.96 -7.73 -30.37
CA ASP A 339 -13.53 -6.57 -29.69
C ASP A 339 -12.95 -6.32 -28.28
N ALA A 340 -12.34 -7.34 -27.66
CA ALA A 340 -11.75 -7.27 -26.33
C ALA A 340 -10.23 -7.43 -26.32
N LEU A 341 -9.59 -7.57 -27.49
CA LEU A 341 -8.14 -7.71 -27.60
C LEU A 341 -7.47 -6.37 -27.90
N SER A 342 -6.27 -6.20 -27.34
CA SER A 342 -5.37 -5.09 -27.59
C SER A 342 -3.94 -5.61 -27.68
N VAL A 343 -3.06 -4.80 -28.27
CA VAL A 343 -1.60 -4.95 -28.18
C VAL A 343 -0.96 -3.77 -27.44
N THR A 344 -1.79 -2.87 -26.91
CA THR A 344 -1.41 -1.62 -26.24
C THR A 344 -2.12 -1.49 -24.90
N SER A 345 -1.56 -0.67 -24.03
CA SER A 345 -2.02 -0.45 -22.67
C SER A 345 -2.08 1.02 -22.29
N GLU A 346 -3.08 1.37 -21.48
CA GLU A 346 -3.24 2.72 -20.91
C GLU A 346 -2.94 2.72 -19.41
N TYR A 347 -3.14 1.61 -18.72
CA TYR A 347 -2.98 1.52 -17.28
C TYR A 347 -1.79 0.66 -16.89
N PHE A 348 -0.96 1.19 -15.99
CA PHE A 348 0.21 0.53 -15.44
C PHE A 348 0.18 0.62 -13.93
N ARG A 349 0.58 -0.45 -13.26
CA ARG A 349 0.79 -0.45 -11.81
C ARG A 349 2.28 -0.45 -11.52
N VAL A 350 2.69 0.48 -10.66
CA VAL A 350 4.05 0.55 -10.14
C VAL A 350 4.03 0.10 -8.70
N ASP A 351 4.70 -1.00 -8.42
CA ASP A 351 4.92 -1.52 -7.07
C ASP A 351 6.34 -1.12 -6.66
N VAL A 352 6.48 -0.50 -5.48
CA VAL A 352 7.75 0.03 -4.95
C VAL A 352 7.96 -0.47 -3.54
N ARG A 353 9.20 -0.82 -3.22
CA ARG A 353 9.66 -1.06 -1.85
C ARG A 353 10.93 -0.28 -1.58
N ALA A 354 10.86 0.64 -0.62
CA ALA A 354 12.01 1.43 -0.18
C ALA A 354 12.37 1.06 1.26
N SER A 355 13.61 0.63 1.49
CA SER A 355 14.13 0.31 2.82
C SER A 355 15.33 1.19 3.14
N VAL A 356 15.22 2.09 4.11
CA VAL A 356 16.27 3.06 4.48
C VAL A 356 16.42 3.16 5.99
N ASP A 357 17.63 2.95 6.51
CA ASP A 357 17.95 3.06 7.94
C ASP A 357 16.92 2.32 8.85
N GLY A 358 16.38 1.19 8.36
CA GLY A 358 15.37 0.36 9.04
C GLY A 358 13.91 0.81 8.87
N GLY A 359 13.64 1.95 8.24
CA GLY A 359 12.31 2.34 7.77
C GLY A 359 11.96 1.64 6.46
N ILE A 360 10.76 1.07 6.36
CA ILE A 360 10.28 0.37 5.16
C ILE A 360 8.97 1.02 4.71
N THR A 361 8.89 1.36 3.43
CA THR A 361 7.67 1.83 2.76
C THR A 361 7.42 0.95 1.56
N GLU A 362 6.20 0.42 1.49
CA GLU A 362 5.68 -0.31 0.33
C GLU A 362 4.55 0.52 -0.27
N LEU A 363 4.62 0.74 -1.59
CA LEU A 363 3.71 1.61 -2.32
C LEU A 363 3.31 0.92 -3.62
N SER A 364 2.00 0.84 -3.86
CA SER A 364 1.42 0.41 -5.13
C SER A 364 0.65 1.56 -5.74
N SER A 365 1.07 2.01 -6.93
CA SER A 365 0.49 3.16 -7.62
C SER A 365 -0.11 2.73 -8.95
N LEU A 366 -1.39 3.08 -9.17
CA LEU A 366 -2.02 2.93 -10.47
C LEU A 366 -1.78 4.21 -11.28
N LEU A 367 -1.21 4.06 -12.46
CA LEU A 367 -0.89 5.12 -13.40
C LEU A 367 -1.74 4.96 -14.66
N ARG A 368 -2.09 6.08 -15.28
CA ARG A 368 -2.75 6.16 -16.59
C ARG A 368 -1.84 6.91 -17.57
N ARG A 369 -1.61 6.31 -18.73
CA ARG A 369 -0.95 6.95 -19.87
C ARG A 369 -1.99 7.51 -20.82
N ASP A 370 -1.95 8.81 -21.08
CA ASP A 370 -2.69 9.40 -22.19
C ASP A 370 -2.07 8.94 -23.51
N ARG A 371 -2.84 8.24 -24.34
CA ARG A 371 -2.34 7.63 -25.60
C ARG A 371 -1.98 8.66 -26.66
N SER A 372 -2.53 9.87 -26.60
CA SER A 372 -2.30 10.92 -27.59
C SER A 372 -1.04 11.74 -27.30
N THR A 373 -0.72 11.93 -26.02
CA THR A 373 0.42 12.76 -25.58
C THR A 373 1.54 11.98 -24.92
N GLY A 374 1.29 10.73 -24.52
CA GLY A 374 2.18 9.92 -23.70
C GLY A 374 2.20 10.29 -22.22
N ALA A 375 1.50 11.36 -21.82
CA ALA A 375 1.55 11.87 -20.44
C ALA A 375 1.13 10.79 -19.43
N ILE A 376 1.95 10.60 -18.39
CA ILE A 376 1.68 9.62 -17.32
C ILE A 376 1.10 10.33 -16.11
N GLU A 377 -0.14 10.00 -15.78
CA GLU A 377 -0.91 10.55 -14.68
C GLU A 377 -1.07 9.53 -13.55
N LEU A 378 -1.09 10.01 -12.31
CA LEU A 378 -1.35 9.19 -11.14
C LEU A 378 -2.87 9.07 -10.93
N VAL A 379 -3.37 7.84 -10.86
CA VAL A 379 -4.79 7.56 -10.55
C VAL A 379 -4.99 7.34 -9.06
N SER A 380 -4.18 6.48 -8.43
CA SER A 380 -4.32 6.14 -7.02
C SER A 380 -3.02 5.62 -6.42
N ARG A 381 -2.88 5.71 -5.10
CA ARG A 381 -1.82 5.10 -4.31
C ARG A 381 -2.39 4.20 -3.22
N ASN A 382 -1.74 3.07 -2.98
CA ASN A 382 -2.05 2.14 -1.91
C ASN A 382 -0.76 1.79 -1.14
N PHE A 383 -0.77 2.04 0.16
CA PHE A 383 0.35 1.77 1.08
C PHE A 383 0.18 0.48 1.90
N GLY A 384 -0.94 -0.23 1.73
CA GLY A 384 -1.29 -1.43 2.48
C GLY A 384 -1.13 -2.73 1.68
N ARG A 385 -0.52 -2.69 0.49
CA ARG A 385 -0.27 -3.87 -0.33
C ARG A 385 1.14 -4.39 -0.07
N ASP A 386 1.23 -5.67 0.31
CA ASP A 386 2.51 -6.35 0.46
C ASP A 386 3.28 -6.36 -0.87
N PHE A 387 4.54 -5.93 -0.83
CA PHE A 387 5.44 -6.02 -1.97
C PHE A 387 5.96 -7.45 -2.13
N ARG A 388 5.72 -8.04 -3.30
CA ARG A 388 6.28 -9.36 -3.68
C ARG A 388 7.40 -9.16 -4.69
N THR A 389 8.63 -9.47 -4.31
CA THR A 389 9.76 -9.36 -5.24
C THR A 389 9.65 -10.40 -6.37
N ARG A 390 9.85 -9.97 -7.61
CA ARG A 390 10.05 -10.86 -8.77
C ARG A 390 11.52 -11.20 -9.02
N PHE A 391 12.41 -10.52 -8.31
CA PHE A 391 13.84 -10.77 -8.44
C PHE A 391 14.20 -12.05 -7.70
N VAL A 392 14.72 -13.03 -8.44
CA VAL A 392 15.21 -14.29 -7.90
C VAL A 392 16.73 -14.25 -7.96
N VAL A 393 17.38 -14.50 -6.81
CA VAL A 393 18.83 -14.68 -6.76
C VAL A 393 19.13 -16.13 -7.08
N ASP A 394 19.69 -16.39 -8.26
CA ASP A 394 20.28 -17.68 -8.56
C ASP A 394 21.57 -17.82 -7.75
N VAL A 395 21.47 -18.49 -6.61
CA VAL A 395 22.65 -18.90 -5.85
C VAL A 395 23.20 -20.14 -6.54
N GLU A 396 24.18 -19.97 -7.42
CA GLU A 396 24.99 -21.09 -7.89
C GLU A 396 25.70 -21.71 -6.67
N GLU A 397 25.26 -22.91 -6.24
CA GLU A 397 26.00 -23.71 -5.27
C GLU A 397 27.37 -24.07 -5.87
N GLN A 398 28.43 -23.44 -5.37
CA GLN A 398 29.82 -23.76 -5.70
C GLN A 398 30.36 -24.93 -4.88
#